data_AF-A0A947UHV5-F1
#
_entry.id   AF-A0A947UHV5-F1
#
_cell.length_a   1.000
_cell.length_b   1.000
_cell.length_c   1.000
_cell.angle_alpha   90.00
_cell.angle_beta   90.00
_cell.angle_gamma   90.00
#
_symmetry.space_group_name_H-M   'P 1'
#
loop_
_entity.id
_entity.type
_entity.pdbx_description
1 polymer ?
#
loop_
_entity_poly.entity_id
_entity_poly.type
_entity_poly.pdbx_seq_one_letter_code
_entity_poly.pdbx_strand_id
1 'polypeptide(L)' 'MEAPETGEGKTNVWMALGIVWDIGIAVAVPTVVSALGGRWLDTRFGTSPLFLILGLFVALVVSGILVVRMGRRIVTQL' A
#
# COMPACT_ATOMS: atom_id res chain seq x y z
N MET A 1 25.73 -6.29 39.96
CA MET A 1 24.96 -5.05 39.74
C MET A 1 24.85 -4.91 38.23
N GLU A 2 23.90 -5.62 37.63
CA GLU A 2 23.60 -5.52 36.20
C GLU A 2 22.93 -4.18 35.91
N ALA A 3 23.38 -3.55 34.82
CA ALA A 3 22.94 -2.23 34.39
C ALA A 3 21.49 -2.25 33.86
N PRO A 4 20.74 -1.14 33.95
CA PRO A 4 19.34 -1.10 33.57
C PRO A 4 19.14 -1.33 32.07
N GLU A 5 18.23 -2.26 31.74
CA GLU A 5 17.68 -2.45 30.39
C GLU A 5 16.99 -1.18 29.89
N THR A 6 17.68 -0.46 29.02
CA THR A 6 17.28 0.84 28.49
C THR A 6 16.37 0.68 27.28
N GLY A 7 15.08 0.97 27.44
CA GLY A 7 14.29 1.79 26.50
C GLY A 7 14.16 1.44 25.00
N GLU A 8 14.64 0.31 24.48
CA GLU A 8 14.64 0.01 23.03
C GLU A 8 13.26 -0.34 22.43
N GLY A 9 12.28 -0.73 23.25
CA GLY A 9 11.00 -1.24 22.77
C GLY A 9 10.10 -0.21 22.07
N LYS A 10 10.13 1.07 22.48
CA LYS A 10 9.24 2.09 21.91
C LYS A 10 9.69 2.51 20.50
N THR A 11 10.98 2.75 20.30
CA THR A 11 11.54 3.20 19.01
C THR A 11 11.32 2.18 17.90
N ASN A 12 11.48 0.89 18.22
CA ASN A 12 11.28 -0.21 17.28
C ASN A 12 9.81 -0.37 16.86
N VAL A 13 8.86 -0.20 17.80
CA VAL A 13 7.42 -0.25 17.49
C VAL A 13 6.99 0.92 16.61
N TRP A 14 7.47 2.14 16.90
CA TRP A 14 7.17 3.31 16.06
C TRP A 14 7.73 3.17 14.64
N MET A 15 8.93 2.60 14.50
CA MET A 15 9.54 2.33 13.20
C MET A 15 8.76 1.26 12.42
N ALA A 16 8.40 0.15 13.09
CA ALA A 16 7.58 -0.89 12.49
C ALA A 16 6.22 -0.37 12.03
N LEU A 17 5.58 0.48 12.84
CA LEU A 17 4.33 1.15 12.48
C LEU A 17 4.48 2.05 11.26
N GLY A 18 5.58 2.81 11.15
CA GLY A 18 5.87 3.63 9.98
C GLY A 18 5.98 2.79 8.70
N ILE A 19 6.68 1.65 8.76
CA ILE A 19 6.83 0.74 7.61
C ILE A 19 5.47 0.15 7.20
N VAL A 20 4.68 -0.33 8.17
CA VAL A 20 3.36 -0.89 7.90
C VAL A 20 2.42 0.18 7.33
N TRP A 21 2.50 1.41 7.83
CA TRP A 21 1.73 2.55 7.34
C TRP A 21 2.04 2.89 5.88
N ASP A 22 3.33 2.96 5.54
CA ASP A 22 3.77 3.24 4.17
C ASP A 22 3.31 2.16 3.18
N ILE A 23 3.44 0.88 3.56
CA ILE A 23 2.95 -0.25 2.76
C ILE A 23 1.43 -0.19 2.64
N GLY A 24 0.73 0.09 3.75
CA GLY A 24 -0.71 0.20 3.80
C GLY A 24 -1.24 1.27 2.83
N ILE A 25 -0.65 2.46 2.84
CA ILE A 25 -1.00 3.54 1.90
C ILE A 25 -0.70 3.13 0.45
N ALA A 26 0.46 2.51 0.20
CA ALA A 26 0.88 2.11 -1.14
C ALA A 26 -0.08 1.10 -1.80
N VAL A 27 -0.84 0.34 -1.01
CA VAL A 27 -1.86 -0.61 -1.49
C VAL A 27 -3.27 0.01 -1.44
N ALA A 28 -3.61 0.70 -0.36
CA ALA A 28 -4.95 1.24 -0.14
C ALA A 28 -5.30 2.31 -1.17
N VAL A 29 -4.38 3.24 -1.48
CA VAL A 29 -4.64 4.34 -2.40
C VAL A 29 -4.95 3.85 -3.82
N PRO A 30 -4.11 3.01 -4.47
CA PRO A 30 -4.44 2.50 -5.81
C PRO A 30 -5.73 1.68 -5.83
N THR A 31 -5.98 0.90 -4.78
CA THR A 31 -7.18 0.05 -4.68
C THR A 31 -8.44 0.89 -4.60
N VAL A 32 -8.50 1.85 -3.68
CA VAL A 32 -9.67 2.72 -3.48
C VAL A 32 -9.90 3.58 -4.72
N VAL A 33 -8.87 4.20 -5.28
CA VAL A 33 -8.98 5.05 -6.47
C VAL A 33 -9.47 4.24 -7.67
N SER A 34 -8.92 3.05 -7.91
CA SER A 34 -9.31 2.23 -9.07
C SER A 34 -10.69 1.61 -8.90
N ALA A 35 -11.07 1.21 -7.68
CA ALA A 35 -12.40 0.66 -7.40
C ALA A 35 -13.49 1.74 -7.52
N LEU A 36 -13.27 2.94 -6.97
CA LEU A 36 -14.19 4.07 -7.12
C LEU A 36 -14.26 4.54 -8.58
N GLY A 37 -13.12 4.66 -9.25
CA GLY A 37 -13.05 5.01 -10.66
C GLY A 37 -13.80 4.01 -11.54
N GLY A 38 -13.57 2.71 -11.32
CA GLY A 38 -14.25 1.63 -12.03
C GLY A 38 -15.76 1.63 -11.77
N ARG A 39 -16.19 1.77 -10.51
CA ARG A 39 -17.61 1.87 -10.15
C ARG A 39 -18.29 3.08 -10.77
N TRP A 40 -17.61 4.23 -10.77
CA TRP A 40 -18.14 5.45 -11.38
C TRP A 40 -18.31 5.27 -12.89
N LEU A 41 -17.35 4.62 -13.56
CA LEU A 41 -17.43 4.27 -14.98
C LEU A 41 -18.57 3.29 -15.26
N ASP A 42 -18.71 2.23 -14.45
CA ASP A 42 -19.81 1.26 -14.58
C ASP A 42 -21.18 1.94 -14.48
N THR A 43 -21.33 2.89 -13.55
CA THR A 43 -22.58 3.64 -13.36
C THR A 43 -22.86 4.58 -14.55
N ARG A 44 -21.82 5.12 -15.18
CA ARG A 44 -21.96 6.04 -16.32
C ARG A 44 -22.29 5.32 -17.63
N PHE A 45 -21.70 4.15 -17.87
CA PHE A 45 -21.89 3.38 -19.10
C PHE A 45 -23.03 2.36 -19.00
N GLY A 46 -23.65 2.21 -17.82
CA GLY A 46 -24.71 1.23 -17.59
C GLY A 46 -24.20 -0.21 -17.71
N THR A 47 -22.89 -0.42 -17.61
CA THR A 47 -22.29 -1.74 -17.67
C THR A 47 -22.48 -2.46 -16.34
N SER A 48 -22.74 -3.78 -16.41
CA SER A 48 -22.47 -4.67 -15.27
C SER A 48 -21.02 -4.49 -14.80
N PRO A 49 -20.65 -4.84 -13.55
CA PRO A 49 -19.47 -4.34 -12.83
C PRO A 49 -18.11 -4.76 -13.45
N LEU A 50 -17.85 -4.38 -14.70
CA LEU A 50 -16.74 -4.78 -15.54
C LEU A 50 -15.59 -3.80 -15.35
N PHE A 51 -15.87 -2.50 -15.32
CA PHE A 51 -14.85 -1.49 -15.07
C PHE A 51 -14.36 -1.53 -13.62
N LEU A 52 -15.21 -1.91 -12.66
CA LEU A 52 -14.79 -2.19 -11.29
C LEU A 52 -13.81 -3.37 -11.23
N ILE A 53 -14.15 -4.50 -11.88
CA ILE A 53 -13.26 -5.68 -11.93
C ILE A 53 -11.93 -5.31 -12.61
N LEU A 54 -11.98 -4.60 -13.75
CA LEU A 54 -10.79 -4.13 -14.45
C LEU A 54 -9.96 -3.19 -13.57
N GLY A 55 -10.62 -2.26 -12.87
CA GLY A 55 -9.99 -1.36 -11.91
C GLY A 55 -9.29 -2.11 -10.78
N LEU A 56 -9.85 -3.23 -10.31
CA LEU A 56 -9.23 -4.08 -9.29
C LEU A 56 -7.96 -4.76 -9.82
N PHE A 57 -7.97 -5.25 -11.07
CA PHE A 57 -6.76 -5.77 -11.72
C PHE A 57 -5.68 -4.68 -11.89
N VAL A 58 -6.08 -3.48 -12.30
CA VAL A 58 -5.17 -2.32 -12.39
C VAL A 58 -4.59 -2.00 -11.02
N ALA A 59 -5.40 -1.98 -9.96
CA ALA A 59 -4.95 -1.74 -8.60
C ALA A 59 -3.91 -2.77 -8.13
N LEU A 60 -4.12 -4.06 -8.43
CA LEU A 60 -3.16 -5.11 -8.11
C LEU A 60 -1.81 -4.88 -8.79
N VAL A 61 -1.82 -4.59 -10.10
CA VAL A 61 -0.60 -4.34 -10.87
C VAL A 61 0.12 -3.09 -10.37
N VAL A 62 -0.61 -1.99 -10.19
CA VAL A 62 -0.05 -0.70 -9.73
C VAL A 62 0.53 -0.82 -8.32
N SER A 63 -0.19 -1.48 -7.40
CA SER A 63 0.28 -1.72 -6.03
C SER A 63 1.54 -2.59 -6.03
N GLY A 64 1.57 -3.67 -6.82
CA GLY A 64 2.75 -4.52 -6.96
C GLY A 64 3.97 -3.74 -7.48
N ILE A 65 3.79 -2.88 -8.48
CA ILE A 65 4.87 -2.03 -9.01
C ILE A 65 5.35 -1.04 -7.95
N LEU A 66 4.44 -0.38 -7.21
CA LEU A 66 4.76 0.56 -6.14
C LEU A 66 5.58 -0.10 -5.04
N VAL A 67 5.15 -1.25 -4.55
CA VAL A 67 5.84 -2.01 -3.50
C VAL A 67 7.23 -2.46 -3.97
N VAL A 68 7.36 -3.00 -5.19
CA VAL A 68 8.66 -3.41 -5.75
C VAL A 68 9.57 -2.20 -5.96
N ARG A 69 9.03 -1.05 -6.37
CA ARG A 69 9.79 0.19 -6.53
C ARG A 69 10.27 0.73 -5.17
N MET A 70 9.45 0.60 -4.13
CA MET A 70 9.83 0.93 -2.74
C MET A 70 10.98 0.04 -2.26
N GLY A 71 10.86 -1.28 -2.42
CA GLY A 71 11.90 -2.23 -2.04
C GLY A 71 13.22 -2.03 -2.78
N ARG A 72 13.17 -1.78 -4.09
CA ARG A 72 14.38 -1.49 -4.89
C ARG A 72 15.07 -0.19 -4.48
N ARG A 73 14.32 0.83 -4.04
CA ARG A 73 14.92 2.07 -3.52
C ARG A 73 15.73 1.84 -2.26
N ILE A 74 15.27 0.92 -1.40
CA ILE A 74 15.99 0.55 -0.18
C ILE A 74 17.26 -0.24 -0.52
N VAL A 75 17.15 -1.23 -1.42
CA VAL A 75 18.28 -2.10 -1.81
C VAL A 75 19.35 -1.37 -2.64
N THR A 76 18.98 -0.42 -3.50
CA THR A 76 19.95 0.31 -4.33
C THR A 76 20.71 1.39 -3.54
N GLN A 77 20.30 1.70 -2.31
CA GLN A 77 20.93 2.70 -1.43
C GLN A 77 21.88 2.06 -0.40
N LEU A 78 22.01 0.72 -0.40
CA LEU A 78 22.96 -0.07 0.39
C LEU A 78 24.14 -0.49 -0.48
#